data_AF-A0AA97DYI1-F1
#
_entry.id   AF-A0AA97DYI1-F1
#
_cell.length_a   1.000
_cell.length_b   1.000
_cell.length_c   1.000
_cell.angle_alpha   90.00
_cell.angle_beta   90.00
_cell.angle_gamma   90.00
#
_symmetry.space_group_name_H-M   'P 1'
#
loop_
_entity.id
_entity.type
_entity.pdbx_description
1 polymer ?
#
loop_
_entity_poly.entity_id
_entity_poly.type
_entity_poly.pdbx_seq_one_letter_code
_entity_poly.pdbx_strand_id
1 'polypeptide(L)'
;MRVTNNLIYGQSSRAIGQANEKILNVQEKIAAQTDIVKPSDNPVGASQVLMYQADTHKLKLFDDAMKMATSNLEYQEVALDSLNDSLDEVRTLFIQAQNNINTQEDISAIAQEISMITESMAELMNARSADGSYIFAGTDSLGLSFRIKQQWALRVDRK
;
A
#
# COMPACT_ATOMS: atom_id res chain seq x y z
N MET A 1 -50.31 -60.02 10.48
CA MET A 1 -48.88 -59.70 10.22
C MET A 1 -48.10 -59.86 11.52
N ARG A 2 -47.01 -60.65 11.55
CA ARG A 2 -46.11 -60.74 12.71
C ARG A 2 -44.98 -59.73 12.52
N VAL A 3 -44.97 -58.68 13.33
CA VAL A 3 -43.80 -57.81 13.44
C VAL A 3 -42.75 -58.59 14.23
N THR A 4 -41.66 -59.02 13.58
CA THR A 4 -40.61 -59.81 14.21
C THR A 4 -39.82 -58.94 15.18
N ASN A 5 -39.47 -59.44 16.37
CA ASN A 5 -38.73 -58.70 17.40
C ASN A 5 -37.40 -58.10 16.87
N ASN A 6 -36.76 -58.78 15.92
CA ASN A 6 -35.58 -58.31 15.20
C ASN A 6 -35.85 -57.06 14.33
N LEU A 7 -37.05 -56.94 13.76
CA LEU A 7 -37.46 -55.77 12.99
C LEU A 7 -37.60 -54.52 13.88
N ILE A 8 -38.17 -54.69 15.08
CA ILE A 8 -38.30 -53.62 16.08
C ILE A 8 -36.93 -53.19 16.60
N TYR A 9 -36.05 -54.15 16.93
CA TYR A 9 -34.68 -53.87 17.38
C TYR A 9 -33.86 -53.16 16.29
N GLY A 10 -33.96 -53.62 15.04
CA GLY A 10 -33.30 -52.98 13.89
C GLY A 10 -33.87 -51.60 13.53
N GLN A 11 -35.14 -51.33 13.84
CA GLN A 11 -35.74 -50.00 13.69
C GLN A 11 -35.25 -49.05 14.79
N SER A 12 -35.20 -49.52 16.05
CA SER A 12 -34.68 -48.76 17.19
C SER A 12 -33.20 -48.39 17.01
N SER A 13 -32.36 -49.35 16.59
CA SER A 13 -30.94 -49.10 16.33
C SER A 13 -30.73 -48.04 15.22
N ARG A 14 -31.52 -48.10 14.14
CA ARG A 14 -31.50 -47.07 13.08
C ARG A 14 -31.93 -45.71 13.59
N ALA A 15 -32.97 -45.64 14.43
CA ALA A 15 -33.42 -44.39 15.03
C ALA A 15 -32.34 -43.76 15.95
N ILE A 16 -31.65 -44.58 16.74
CA ILE A 16 -30.51 -44.13 17.58
C ILE A 16 -29.36 -43.62 16.71
N GLY A 17 -29.01 -44.33 15.64
CA GLY A 17 -27.99 -43.89 14.69
C GLY A 17 -28.30 -42.52 14.08
N GLN A 18 -29.55 -42.32 13.62
CA GLN A 18 -30.01 -41.04 13.08
C GLN A 18 -30.03 -39.92 14.13
N ALA A 19 -30.35 -40.23 15.40
CA ALA A 19 -30.34 -39.24 16.48
C ALA A 19 -28.91 -38.78 16.80
N ASN A 20 -27.94 -39.70 16.85
CA ASN A 20 -26.53 -39.37 17.07
C ASN A 20 -25.97 -38.52 15.93
N GLU A 21 -26.30 -38.82 14.68
CA GLU A 21 -25.89 -38.02 13.51
C GLU A 21 -26.42 -36.58 13.60
N LYS A 22 -27.69 -36.40 13.99
CA LYS A 22 -28.28 -35.07 14.22
C LYS A 22 -27.58 -34.31 15.33
N ILE A 23 -27.26 -34.97 16.44
CA ILE A 23 -26.53 -34.34 17.56
C ILE A 23 -25.16 -33.86 17.09
N LEU A 24 -24.41 -34.70 16.36
CA LEU A 24 -23.09 -34.34 15.84
C LEU A 24 -23.17 -33.14 14.89
N ASN A 25 -24.16 -33.11 13.99
CA ASN A 25 -24.36 -31.99 13.08
C ASN A 25 -24.67 -30.67 13.84
N VAL A 26 -25.55 -30.72 14.84
CA VAL A 26 -25.86 -29.54 15.66
C VAL A 26 -24.63 -29.08 16.45
N GLN A 27 -23.85 -30.01 17.01
CA GLN A 27 -22.60 -29.68 17.70
C GLN A 27 -21.59 -29.01 16.74
N GLU A 28 -21.50 -29.47 15.49
CA GLU A 28 -20.66 -28.87 14.46
C GLU A 28 -21.09 -27.42 14.16
N LYS A 29 -22.39 -27.17 14.02
CA LYS A 29 -22.95 -25.81 13.81
C LYS A 29 -22.70 -24.88 15.00
N ILE A 30 -22.85 -25.39 16.23
CA ILE A 30 -22.56 -24.63 17.46
C ILE A 30 -21.07 -24.26 17.51
N ALA A 31 -20.17 -25.20 17.23
CA ALA A 31 -18.73 -24.96 17.23
C ALA A 31 -18.31 -23.95 16.15
N ALA A 32 -18.91 -24.04 14.95
CA ALA A 32 -18.66 -23.14 13.84
C ALA A 32 -19.40 -21.78 13.97
N GLN A 33 -20.34 -21.67 14.91
CA GLN A 33 -21.23 -20.51 15.10
C GLN A 33 -22.00 -20.10 13.84
N THR A 34 -22.26 -21.06 12.94
CA THR A 34 -22.97 -20.83 11.68
C THR A 34 -23.92 -21.98 11.39
N ASP A 35 -25.08 -21.65 10.84
CA ASP A 35 -26.05 -22.65 10.38
C ASP A 35 -25.63 -23.34 9.08
N ILE A 36 -24.69 -22.74 8.34
CA ILE A 36 -24.14 -23.25 7.07
C ILE A 36 -22.69 -23.66 7.31
N VAL A 37 -22.48 -24.94 7.59
CA VAL A 37 -21.13 -25.51 7.75
C VAL A 37 -20.68 -26.17 6.45
N LYS A 38 -21.59 -26.88 5.79
CA LYS A 38 -21.34 -27.53 4.50
C LYS A 38 -22.18 -26.89 3.41
N PRO A 39 -21.69 -26.79 2.16
CA PRO A 39 -22.50 -26.34 1.04
C PRO A 39 -23.77 -27.18 0.82
N SER A 40 -23.78 -28.43 1.29
CA SER A 40 -24.95 -29.32 1.27
C SER A 40 -26.07 -28.90 2.23
N ASP A 41 -25.76 -28.17 3.31
CA ASP A 41 -26.76 -27.75 4.31
C ASP A 41 -27.70 -26.68 3.76
N ASN A 42 -27.16 -25.75 2.96
CA ASN A 42 -27.91 -24.75 2.22
C ASN A 42 -27.08 -24.26 1.02
N PRO A 43 -27.26 -24.82 -0.19
CA PRO A 43 -26.45 -24.44 -1.34
C PRO A 43 -26.66 -22.99 -1.79
N VAL A 44 -27.88 -22.45 -1.61
CA VAL A 44 -28.20 -21.05 -1.95
C VAL A 44 -27.51 -20.09 -0.98
N GLY A 45 -27.64 -20.34 0.33
CA GLY A 45 -26.99 -19.54 1.36
C GLY A 45 -25.46 -19.64 1.30
N ALA A 46 -24.92 -20.84 1.04
CA ALA A 46 -23.49 -21.04 0.86
C ALA A 46 -22.93 -20.22 -0.32
N SER A 47 -23.64 -20.16 -1.45
CA SER A 47 -23.26 -19.33 -2.59
C SER A 47 -23.21 -17.83 -2.25
N GLN A 48 -24.22 -17.34 -1.51
CA GLN A 48 -24.24 -15.95 -1.05
C GLN A 48 -23.09 -15.63 -0.09
N VAL A 49 -22.81 -16.53 0.85
CA VAL A 49 -21.67 -16.38 1.78
C VAL A 49 -20.35 -16.29 1.01
N LEU A 50 -20.13 -17.15 0.02
CA LEU A 50 -18.92 -17.10 -0.81
C LEU A 50 -18.81 -15.78 -1.59
N MET A 51 -19.93 -15.27 -2.10
CA MET A 51 -19.97 -13.98 -2.79
C MET A 51 -19.59 -12.82 -1.84
N TYR A 52 -20.18 -12.80 -0.63
CA TYR A 52 -19.85 -11.78 0.37
C TYR A 52 -18.40 -11.88 0.87
N GLN A 53 -17.87 -13.11 1.00
CA GLN A 53 -16.45 -13.31 1.33
C GLN A 53 -15.56 -12.75 0.22
N ALA A 54 -15.87 -13.03 -1.05
CA ALA A 54 -15.14 -12.50 -2.18
C ALA A 54 -15.17 -10.96 -2.22
N ASP A 55 -16.34 -10.36 -1.96
CA ASP A 55 -16.48 -8.91 -1.91
C ASP A 55 -15.73 -8.30 -0.71
N THR A 56 -15.77 -8.94 0.45
CA THR A 56 -14.99 -8.53 1.64
C THR A 56 -13.49 -8.58 1.35
N HIS A 57 -13.02 -9.63 0.68
CA HIS A 57 -11.62 -9.74 0.26
C HIS A 57 -11.21 -8.63 -0.71
N LYS A 58 -12.07 -8.30 -1.69
CA LYS A 58 -11.83 -7.17 -2.60
C LYS A 58 -11.78 -5.83 -1.85
N LEU A 59 -12.72 -5.58 -0.95
CA LEU A 59 -12.73 -4.37 -0.13
C LEU A 59 -11.46 -4.24 0.70
N LYS A 60 -10.99 -5.35 1.30
CA LYS A 60 -9.72 -5.36 2.04
C LYS A 60 -8.52 -5.02 1.16
N LEU A 61 -8.47 -5.58 -0.06
CA LEU A 61 -7.41 -5.24 -1.01
C LEU A 61 -7.42 -3.75 -1.37
N PHE A 62 -8.61 -3.17 -1.58
CA PHE A 62 -8.72 -1.73 -1.85
C PHE A 62 -8.33 -0.88 -0.63
N ASP A 63 -8.71 -1.27 0.58
CA ASP A 63 -8.31 -0.58 1.81
C ASP A 63 -6.77 -0.58 1.99
N ASP A 64 -6.13 -1.73 1.78
CA ASP A 64 -4.67 -1.85 1.86
C ASP A 64 -3.98 -1.01 0.77
N ALA A 65 -4.51 -1.02 -0.46
CA ALA A 65 -3.99 -0.20 -1.56
C ALA A 65 -4.15 1.32 -1.29
N MET A 66 -5.29 1.74 -0.73
CA MET A 66 -5.52 3.13 -0.35
C MET A 66 -4.56 3.58 0.76
N LYS A 67 -4.33 2.75 1.78
CA LYS A 67 -3.36 3.06 2.84
C LYS A 67 -1.95 3.25 2.29
N MET A 68 -1.53 2.39 1.37
CA MET A 68 -0.24 2.53 0.70
C MET A 68 -0.17 3.81 -0.13
N ALA A 69 -1.23 4.13 -0.89
CA ALA A 69 -1.30 5.35 -1.67
C ALA A 69 -1.25 6.62 -0.79
N THR A 70 -2.00 6.65 0.31
CA THR A 70 -1.98 7.76 1.28
C THR A 70 -0.60 7.94 1.89
N SER A 71 0.05 6.86 2.32
CA SER A 71 1.40 6.95 2.89
C SER A 71 2.42 7.47 1.88
N ASN A 72 2.31 7.07 0.60
CA ASN A 72 3.15 7.61 -0.45
C ASN A 72 2.88 9.11 -0.70
N LEU A 73 1.61 9.54 -0.69
CA LEU A 73 1.24 10.94 -0.85
C LEU A 73 1.75 11.81 0.30
N GLU A 74 1.63 11.35 1.56
CA GLU A 74 2.16 12.04 2.72
C GLU A 74 3.68 12.24 2.62
N TYR A 75 4.41 11.21 2.18
CA TYR A 75 5.85 11.37 1.96
C TYR A 75 6.16 12.35 0.82
N GLN A 76 5.41 12.28 -0.29
CA GLN A 76 5.57 13.22 -1.40
C GLN A 76 5.33 14.66 -0.93
N GLU A 77 4.33 14.90 -0.09
CA GLU A 77 4.03 16.22 0.46
C GLU A 77 5.19 16.74 1.32
N VAL A 78 5.71 15.93 2.24
CA VAL A 78 6.88 16.31 3.07
C VAL A 78 8.11 16.60 2.21
N ALA A 79 8.36 15.78 1.18
CA ALA A 79 9.47 16.00 0.27
C ALA A 79 9.28 17.28 -0.57
N LEU A 80 8.07 17.57 -1.03
CA LEU A 80 7.76 18.81 -1.75
C LEU A 80 7.89 20.06 -0.87
N ASP A 81 7.51 19.98 0.40
CA ASP A 81 7.68 21.07 1.37
C ASP A 81 9.17 21.39 1.58
N SER A 82 10.00 20.36 1.79
CA SER A 82 11.44 20.53 1.92
C SER A 82 12.11 21.02 0.62
N LEU A 83 11.58 20.66 -0.56
CA LEU A 83 12.03 21.24 -1.83
C LEU A 83 11.66 22.73 -1.94
N ASN A 84 10.50 23.13 -1.42
CA ASN A 84 10.09 24.52 -1.41
C ASN A 84 11.01 25.37 -0.52
N ASP A 85 11.34 24.89 0.68
CA ASP A 85 12.31 25.52 1.57
C ASP A 85 13.69 25.68 0.90
N SER A 86 14.15 24.64 0.22
CA SER A 86 15.42 24.67 -0.52
C SER A 86 15.40 25.69 -1.67
N LEU A 87 14.26 25.85 -2.34
CA LEU A 87 14.08 26.85 -3.40
C LEU A 87 14.10 28.29 -2.84
N ASP A 88 13.50 28.51 -1.68
CA ASP A 88 13.53 29.81 -1.00
C ASP A 88 14.95 30.18 -0.53
N GLU A 89 15.74 29.20 -0.08
CA GLU A 89 17.15 29.38 0.23
C GLU A 89 17.96 29.76 -1.03
N VAL A 90 17.81 28.99 -2.11
CA VAL A 90 18.46 29.29 -3.41
C VAL A 90 18.08 30.68 -3.89
N ARG A 91 16.81 31.08 -3.78
CA ARG A 91 16.35 32.42 -4.13
C ARG A 91 17.03 33.51 -3.29
N THR A 92 17.20 33.27 -1.99
CA THR A 92 17.89 34.19 -1.09
C THR A 92 19.35 34.36 -1.49
N LEU A 93 20.04 33.25 -1.81
CA LEU A 93 21.42 33.25 -2.31
C LEU A 93 21.54 33.99 -3.66
N PHE A 94 20.57 33.84 -4.57
CA PHE A 94 20.55 34.61 -5.82
C PHE A 94 20.42 36.12 -5.59
N ILE A 95 19.54 36.54 -4.67
CA ILE A 95 19.40 37.96 -4.31
C ILE A 95 20.71 38.46 -3.68
N GLN A 96 21.35 37.65 -2.83
CA GLN A 96 22.64 37.99 -2.25
C GLN A 96 23.72 38.17 -3.32
N ALA A 97 23.79 37.27 -4.31
CA ALA A 97 24.75 37.34 -5.41
C ALA A 97 24.56 38.59 -6.30
N GLN A 98 23.33 39.11 -6.40
CA GLN A 98 23.02 40.32 -7.16
C GLN A 98 23.60 41.61 -6.56
N ASN A 99 24.06 41.60 -5.30
CA ASN A 99 24.67 42.78 -4.69
C ASN A 99 25.99 43.15 -5.38
N ASN A 100 26.08 44.38 -5.91
CA ASN A 100 27.25 44.89 -6.64
C ASN A 100 28.53 45.04 -5.80
N ILE A 101 28.49 44.79 -4.50
CA ILE A 101 29.65 44.86 -3.59
C ILE A 101 30.42 43.53 -3.59
N ASN A 102 29.79 42.43 -4.00
CA ASN A 102 30.40 41.10 -3.99
C ASN A 102 31.57 41.02 -4.96
N THR A 103 32.63 40.34 -4.52
CA THR A 103 33.76 40.01 -5.39
C THR A 103 33.45 38.78 -6.24
N GLN A 104 34.28 38.52 -7.26
CA GLN A 104 34.16 37.32 -8.09
C GLN A 104 34.32 36.02 -7.27
N GLU A 105 35.12 36.07 -6.20
CA GLU A 105 35.32 34.94 -5.28
C GLU A 105 34.04 34.68 -4.46
N ASP A 106 33.40 35.73 -3.95
CA ASP A 106 32.11 35.64 -3.23
C ASP A 106 31.01 35.05 -4.12
N ILE A 107 30.91 35.50 -5.38
CA ILE A 107 29.95 34.97 -6.35
C ILE A 107 30.22 33.50 -6.65
N SER A 108 31.49 33.09 -6.74
CA SER A 108 31.86 31.69 -6.95
C SER A 108 31.48 30.80 -5.76
N ALA A 109 31.64 31.29 -4.53
CA ALA A 109 31.25 30.58 -3.32
C ALA A 109 29.73 30.39 -3.26
N ILE A 110 28.96 31.45 -3.55
CA ILE A 110 27.49 31.38 -3.60
C ILE A 110 27.03 30.40 -4.69
N ALA A 111 27.68 30.40 -5.87
CA ALA A 111 27.36 29.45 -6.93
C ALA A 111 27.61 27.99 -6.51
N GLN A 112 28.66 27.74 -5.74
CA GLN A 112 28.95 26.41 -5.20
C GLN A 112 27.89 25.97 -4.17
N GLU A 113 27.44 26.88 -3.31
CA GLU A 113 26.36 26.62 -2.35
C GLU A 113 25.04 26.27 -3.04
N ILE A 114 24.66 27.06 -4.06
CA ILE A 114 23.48 26.75 -4.91
C ILE A 114 23.64 25.37 -5.56
N SER A 115 24.83 25.01 -6.06
CA SER A 115 25.07 23.69 -6.63
C SER A 115 24.83 22.57 -5.62
N MET A 116 25.32 22.71 -4.38
CA MET A 116 25.11 21.72 -3.33
C MET A 116 23.63 21.58 -2.96
N ILE A 117 22.90 22.69 -2.85
CA ILE A 117 21.46 22.66 -2.60
C ILE A 117 20.73 21.93 -3.74
N THR A 118 21.07 22.22 -5.00
CA THR A 118 20.43 21.53 -6.14
C THR A 118 20.72 20.03 -6.19
N GLU A 119 21.89 19.60 -5.72
CA GLU A 119 22.25 18.19 -5.61
C GLU A 119 21.41 17.51 -4.51
N SER A 120 21.33 18.12 -3.33
CA SER A 120 20.47 17.67 -2.22
C SER A 120 18.99 17.56 -2.65
N MET A 121 18.47 18.55 -3.38
CA MET A 121 17.11 18.50 -3.92
C MET A 121 16.90 17.30 -4.86
N ALA A 122 17.88 16.95 -5.69
CA ALA A 122 17.76 15.80 -6.57
C ALA A 122 17.89 14.46 -5.84
N GLU A 123 18.64 14.41 -4.74
CA GLU A 123 18.64 13.24 -3.85
C GLU A 123 17.28 13.04 -3.20
N LEU A 124 16.67 14.12 -2.68
CA LEU A 124 15.34 14.10 -2.08
C LEU A 124 14.26 13.66 -3.07
N MET A 125 14.32 14.17 -4.30
CA MET A 125 13.41 13.76 -5.38
C MET A 125 13.62 12.31 -5.84
N ASN A 126 14.79 11.72 -5.60
CA ASN A 126 15.08 10.31 -5.85
C ASN A 126 14.97 9.46 -4.59
N ALA A 127 14.33 9.96 -3.53
CA ALA A 127 14.08 9.20 -2.31
C ALA A 127 13.22 7.96 -2.58
N ARG A 128 13.50 6.91 -1.82
CA ARG A 128 12.85 5.60 -1.93
C ARG A 128 11.91 5.38 -0.76
N SER A 129 10.77 4.75 -1.04
CA SER A 129 9.82 4.30 -0.03
C SER A 129 10.34 3.05 0.68
N ALA A 130 9.66 2.64 1.75
CA ALA A 130 10.04 1.48 2.57
C ALA A 130 10.04 0.16 1.78
N ASP A 131 9.33 0.10 0.66
CA ASP A 131 9.27 -1.03 -0.27
C ASP A 131 10.44 -1.03 -1.30
N GLY A 132 11.28 0.01 -1.30
CA GLY A 132 12.39 0.20 -2.22
C GLY A 132 12.04 0.90 -3.53
N SER A 133 10.75 1.23 -3.75
CA SER A 133 10.25 1.95 -4.92
C SER A 133 10.59 3.44 -4.84
N TYR A 134 10.84 4.07 -5.99
CA TYR A 134 10.99 5.53 -6.05
C TYR A 134 9.64 6.22 -5.88
N ILE A 135 9.58 7.16 -4.93
CA ILE A 135 8.32 7.76 -4.48
C ILE A 135 7.68 8.64 -5.54
N PHE A 136 8.51 9.29 -6.36
CA PHE A 136 8.08 10.17 -7.44
C PHE A 136 8.05 9.51 -8.82
N ALA A 137 8.29 8.19 -8.93
CA ALA A 137 8.34 7.50 -10.21
C ALA A 137 6.95 7.13 -10.77
N GLY A 138 5.88 7.41 -10.04
CA GLY A 138 4.52 7.09 -10.45
C GLY A 138 4.33 5.58 -10.61
N THR A 139 3.90 5.14 -11.80
CA THR A 139 3.66 3.71 -12.09
C THR A 139 4.91 2.93 -12.51
N ASP A 140 6.05 3.59 -12.71
CA ASP A 140 7.33 2.94 -13.08
C ASP A 140 8.29 2.93 -11.89
N SER A 141 8.04 2.04 -10.92
CA SER A 141 8.73 2.03 -9.62
C SER A 141 10.22 1.65 -9.65
N LEU A 142 10.75 1.18 -10.78
CA LEU A 142 12.12 0.64 -10.90
C LEU A 142 13.14 1.62 -11.50
N GLY A 143 12.68 2.74 -12.09
CA GLY A 143 13.54 3.74 -12.71
C GLY A 143 13.86 4.93 -11.80
N LEU A 144 15.09 5.47 -11.92
CA LEU A 144 15.44 6.79 -11.35
C LEU A 144 14.45 7.86 -11.85
N SER A 145 13.72 8.48 -10.94
CA SER A 145 12.69 9.49 -11.27
C SER A 145 13.29 10.78 -11.83
N PHE A 146 14.42 11.22 -11.28
CA PHE A 146 15.03 12.50 -11.66
C PHE A 146 16.49 12.37 -12.04
N ARG A 147 16.86 13.08 -13.11
CA ARG A 147 18.25 13.24 -13.57
C ARG A 147 18.56 14.72 -13.66
N ILE A 148 19.53 15.21 -12.91
CA ILE A 148 20.07 16.56 -13.11
C ILE A 148 20.83 16.57 -14.45
N LYS A 149 20.42 17.41 -15.39
CA LYS A 149 21.25 17.79 -16.53
C LYS A 149 22.10 18.99 -16.13
N GLN A 150 23.34 18.76 -15.72
CA GLN A 150 24.29 19.83 -15.45
C GLN A 150 24.73 20.50 -16.78
N GLN A 151 23.96 21.49 -17.26
CA GLN A 151 24.31 22.27 -18.45
C GLN A 151 25.02 23.60 -18.14
N TRP A 152 25.07 24.01 -16.87
CA TRP A 152 25.57 25.33 -16.45
C TRP A 152 27.10 25.42 -16.40
N ALA A 153 27.81 24.30 -16.18
CA ALA A 153 29.28 24.26 -16.12
C ALA A 153 29.99 24.60 -17.45
N LEU A 154 29.28 24.62 -18.59
CA LEU A 154 29.87 24.81 -19.91
C LEU A 154 29.80 26.26 -20.44
N ARG A 155 29.31 27.23 -19.65
CA ARG A 155 29.05 28.59 -20.14
C ARG A 155 29.87 29.71 -19.49
N VAL A 156 30.78 29.40 -18.56
CA VAL A 156 31.62 30.43 -17.90
C VAL A 156 32.89 30.75 -18.70
N ASP A 157 33.18 30.02 -19.78
CA ASP A 157 34.35 30.26 -20.62
C ASP A 157 33.95 30.86 -21.98
N ARG A 158 33.50 32.11 -21.98
CA ARG A 158 33.46 32.96 -23.20
C ARG A 158 33.44 34.46 -22.88
N LYS A 159 34.63 35.04 -23.06
CA LYS A 159 35.06 36.45 -23.13
C LYS A 159 35.19 37.22 -21.83
#